data_AF-A0A7L4H5A5-F1
#
_entry.id   AF-A0A7L4H5A5-F1
#
_cell.length_a   1.000
_cell.length_b   1.000
_cell.length_c   1.000
_cell.angle_alpha   90.00
_cell.angle_beta   90.00
_cell.angle_gamma   90.00
#
_symmetry.space_group_name_H-M   'P 1'
#
loop_
_entity.id
_entity.type
_entity.pdbx_description
1 polymer ?
#
loop_
_entity_poly.entity_id
_entity_poly.type
_entity_poly.pdbx_seq_one_letter_code
_entity_poly.pdbx_strand_id
1 'polypeptide(L)'
;FARSIGMDPEKEPELMWLAEEGIMAPLTPNWSPCLIKTGRVYYFNFATGASMWDHPCDDHYRELVIQERHKLLAKDDLQKEKREEEDQDRDK
;
A
#
# COMPACT_ATOMS: atom_id res chain seq x y z
N PHE A 1 -6.25 -7.38 -1.08
CA PHE A 1 -5.06 -6.71 -0.54
C PHE A 1 -5.17 -5.19 -0.65
N ALA A 2 -5.27 -4.58 -1.85
CA ALA A 2 -5.43 -3.11 -1.97
C ALA A 2 -6.51 -2.50 -1.03
N ARG A 3 -7.73 -3.05 -1.05
CA ARG A 3 -8.80 -2.63 -0.13
C ARG A 3 -8.53 -2.92 1.35
N SER A 4 -7.73 -3.95 1.65
CA SER A 4 -7.34 -4.34 3.03
C SER A 4 -6.38 -3.32 3.66
N ILE A 5 -5.52 -2.71 2.84
CA ILE A 5 -4.59 -1.64 3.24
C ILE A 5 -5.18 -0.23 3.05
N GLY A 6 -6.48 -0.12 2.74
CA GLY A 6 -7.18 1.16 2.61
C GLY A 6 -6.87 1.94 1.33
N MET A 7 -6.36 1.25 0.29
CA MET A 7 -6.22 1.82 -1.05
C MET A 7 -7.47 1.60 -1.90
N ASP A 8 -7.77 2.60 -2.74
CA ASP A 8 -8.79 2.51 -3.76
C ASP A 8 -8.14 2.37 -5.15
N PRO A 9 -8.24 1.19 -5.80
CA PRO A 9 -7.59 0.94 -7.09
C PRO A 9 -8.09 1.84 -8.22
N GLU A 10 -9.29 2.42 -8.10
CA GLU A 10 -9.85 3.32 -9.10
C GLU A 10 -9.40 4.76 -8.91
N LYS A 11 -9.17 5.18 -7.66
CA LYS A 11 -8.75 6.55 -7.35
C LYS A 11 -7.24 6.74 -7.34
N GLU A 12 -6.50 5.67 -7.02
CA GLU A 12 -5.06 5.74 -6.78
C GLU A 12 -4.32 4.61 -7.54
N PRO A 13 -4.43 4.57 -8.88
CA PRO A 13 -3.79 3.54 -9.68
C PRO A 13 -2.25 3.57 -9.55
N GLU A 14 -1.68 4.74 -9.28
CA GLU A 14 -0.25 4.94 -9.03
C GLU A 14 0.26 4.31 -7.73
N LEU A 15 -0.63 3.94 -6.79
CA LEU A 15 -0.27 3.23 -5.57
C LEU A 15 -0.42 1.71 -5.70
N MET A 16 -0.97 1.20 -6.82
CA MET A 16 -1.27 -0.22 -7.01
C MET A 16 -0.05 -1.14 -6.86
N TRP A 17 1.14 -0.64 -7.17
CA TRP A 17 2.39 -1.39 -6.97
C TRP A 17 2.59 -1.81 -5.50
N LEU A 18 2.14 -1.02 -4.52
CA LEU A 18 2.20 -1.39 -3.09
C LEU A 18 1.31 -2.59 -2.79
N ALA A 19 0.15 -2.67 -3.45
CA ALA A 19 -0.77 -3.78 -3.26
C ALA A 19 -0.25 -5.06 -3.94
N GLU A 20 0.37 -4.94 -5.10
CA GLU A 20 1.03 -6.06 -5.78
C GLU A 20 2.23 -6.56 -4.98
N GLU A 21 3.05 -5.65 -4.48
CA GLU A 21 4.21 -5.98 -3.66
C GLU A 21 3.79 -6.68 -2.38
N GLY A 22 2.72 -6.25 -1.70
CA GLY A 22 2.24 -6.92 -0.50
C GLY A 22 1.61 -8.30 -0.73
N ILE A 23 1.10 -8.57 -1.94
CA ILE A 23 0.67 -9.92 -2.35
C ILE A 23 1.88 -10.81 -2.67
N MET A 24 2.90 -10.24 -3.31
CA MET A 24 4.13 -10.93 -3.68
C MET A 24 5.09 -11.08 -2.49
N ALA A 25 4.90 -10.28 -1.44
CA ALA A 25 5.75 -10.27 -0.27
C ALA A 25 5.78 -11.69 0.31
N PRO A 26 6.96 -12.30 0.44
CA PRO A 26 7.06 -13.60 1.05
C PRO A 26 6.48 -13.48 2.45
N LEU A 27 5.41 -14.23 2.72
CA LEU A 27 4.93 -14.43 4.08
C LEU A 27 6.16 -14.78 4.92
N THR A 28 6.40 -13.99 5.97
CA THR A 28 7.53 -14.27 6.86
C THR A 28 7.51 -15.75 7.22
N PRO A 29 8.65 -16.46 7.29
CA PRO A 29 8.74 -17.92 7.20
C PRO A 29 7.88 -18.69 8.23
N ASN A 30 7.40 -18.00 9.25
CA ASN A 30 6.58 -18.55 10.30
C ASN A 30 5.07 -18.41 10.06
N TRP A 31 4.60 -17.66 9.06
CA TRP A 31 3.18 -17.49 8.77
C TRP A 31 2.74 -18.29 7.55
N SER A 32 1.54 -18.88 7.60
CA SER A 32 0.93 -19.54 6.45
C SER A 32 -0.58 -19.31 6.39
N PRO A 33 -1.15 -19.22 5.18
CA PRO A 33 -2.59 -19.14 5.01
C PRO A 33 -3.22 -20.49 5.28
N CYS A 34 -4.28 -20.50 6.06
CA CYS A 34 -5.08 -21.68 6.37
C CYS A 34 -6.53 -21.41 6.01
N LEU A 35 -7.17 -22.34 5.29
CA LEU A 35 -8.61 -22.27 5.03
C LEU A 35 -9.37 -22.90 6.20
N ILE A 36 -10.42 -22.21 6.66
CA ILE A 36 -11.43 -22.82 7.53
C ILE A 36 -12.59 -23.40 6.71
N LYS A 37 -13.40 -24.24 7.35
CA LYS A 37 -14.54 -24.94 6.74
C LYS A 37 -15.56 -24.02 6.05
N THR A 38 -15.61 -22.75 6.45
CA THR A 38 -16.50 -21.74 5.84
C THR A 38 -15.92 -21.11 4.57
N GLY A 39 -14.74 -21.53 4.11
CA GLY A 39 -14.06 -20.96 2.94
C GLY A 39 -13.33 -19.64 3.21
N ARG A 40 -13.22 -19.20 4.48
CA ARG A 40 -12.38 -18.04 4.83
C ARG A 40 -10.93 -18.45 5.03
N VAL A 41 -10.01 -17.58 4.63
CA VAL A 41 -8.58 -17.71 4.89
C VAL A 41 -8.25 -16.94 6.17
N TYR A 42 -7.45 -17.55 7.03
CA TYR A 42 -6.79 -16.88 8.15
C TYR A 42 -5.29 -17.19 8.11
N TYR A 43 -4.49 -16.34 8.72
CA TYR A 43 -3.04 -16.51 8.79
C TYR A 43 -2.68 -17.13 10.14
N PHE A 44 -1.90 -18.20 10.11
CA PHE A 44 -1.42 -18.88 11.31
C PHE A 44 0.10 -18.77 11.40
N ASN A 45 0.60 -18.38 12.57
CA ASN A 45 2.01 -18.32 12.89
C ASN A 45 2.45 -19.63 13.56
N PHE A 46 3.24 -20.44 12.85
CA PHE A 46 3.79 -21.70 13.35
C PHE A 46 4.86 -21.54 14.44
N ALA A 47 5.50 -20.38 14.55
CA ALA A 47 6.52 -20.14 15.57
C ALA A 47 5.91 -19.74 16.93
N THR A 48 4.84 -18.94 16.93
CA THR A 48 4.21 -18.44 18.17
C THR A 48 2.87 -19.12 18.49
N GLY A 49 2.28 -19.83 17.53
CA GLY A 49 0.92 -20.37 17.65
C GLY A 49 -0.17 -19.30 17.52
N ALA A 50 0.18 -18.06 17.14
CA ALA A 50 -0.79 -16.98 16.97
C ALA A 50 -1.60 -17.17 15.68
N SER A 51 -2.88 -16.80 15.71
CA SER A 51 -3.74 -16.72 14.53
C SER A 51 -4.22 -15.28 14.34
N MET A 52 -4.25 -14.83 13.09
CA MET A 52 -4.75 -13.51 12.71
C MET A 52 -5.62 -13.60 11.47
N TRP A 53 -6.62 -12.72 11.40
CA TRP A 53 -7.49 -12.59 10.24
C TRP A 53 -6.90 -11.65 9.18
N ASP A 54 -6.12 -10.68 9.63
CA ASP A 54 -5.44 -9.70 8.80
C ASP A 54 -4.04 -10.21 8.41
N HIS A 55 -3.55 -9.79 7.24
CA HIS A 55 -2.22 -10.20 6.78
C HIS A 55 -1.16 -9.53 7.66
N PRO A 56 -0.10 -10.24 8.10
CA PRO A 56 0.90 -9.67 9.00
C PRO A 56 1.65 -8.46 8.42
N CYS A 57 1.61 -8.28 7.09
CA CYS A 57 2.17 -7.10 6.42
C CYS A 57 1.14 -5.98 6.17
N ASP A 58 -0.16 -6.16 6.48
CA ASP A 58 -1.19 -5.15 6.19
C ASP A 58 -0.88 -3.80 6.86
N ASP A 59 -0.41 -3.82 8.11
CA ASP A 59 -0.06 -2.58 8.83
C ASP A 59 1.14 -1.86 8.19
N HIS A 60 2.15 -2.60 7.77
CA HIS A 60 3.32 -2.04 7.09
C HIS A 60 2.93 -1.36 5.77
N TYR A 61 2.13 -2.03 4.96
CA TYR A 61 1.68 -1.47 3.68
C TYR A 61 0.69 -0.32 3.87
N ARG A 62 -0.15 -0.35 4.91
CA ARG A 62 -1.05 0.77 5.24
C ARG A 62 -0.25 2.05 5.55
N GLU A 63 0.85 1.94 6.29
CA GLU A 63 1.74 3.08 6.56
C GLU A 63 2.45 3.58 5.29
N LEU A 64 2.96 2.66 4.46
CA LEU A 64 3.55 2.98 3.15
C LEU A 64 2.58 3.75 2.25
N VAL A 65 1.30 3.35 2.22
CA VAL A 65 0.25 4.05 1.46
C VAL A 65 0.08 5.49 1.94
N ILE A 66 0.07 5.72 3.26
CA ILE A 66 -0.04 7.07 3.82
C ILE A 66 1.18 7.92 3.44
N GLN A 67 2.38 7.34 3.50
CA GLN A 67 3.61 8.04 3.13
C GLN A 67 3.64 8.39 1.64
N GLU A 68 3.26 7.45 0.77
CA GLU A 68 3.31 7.66 -0.67
C GLU A 68 2.25 8.67 -1.11
N ARG A 69 1.04 8.65 -0.53
CA ARG A 69 0.04 9.72 -0.69
C ARG A 69 0.60 11.10 -0.36
N HIS A 70 1.30 11.22 0.77
CA HIS A 70 1.92 12.48 1.17
C HIS A 70 2.99 12.95 0.18
N LYS A 71 3.81 12.03 -0.36
CA LYS A 71 4.82 12.37 -1.37
C LYS A 71 4.20 12.80 -2.70
N LEU A 72 3.10 12.15 -3.11
CA LEU A 72 2.41 12.49 -4.34
C LEU A 72 1.83 13.91 -4.27
N LEU A 73 1.18 14.25 -3.15
CA LEU A 73 0.71 15.62 -2.89
C LEU A 73 1.87 16.63 -2.96
N ALA A 74 2.99 16.33 -2.27
CA ALA A 74 4.15 17.23 -2.27
C ALA A 74 4.82 17.36 -3.67
N LYS A 75 4.80 16.31 -4.49
CA LYS A 75 5.30 16.35 -5.87
C LYS A 75 4.41 17.19 -6.78
N ASP A 76 3.09 17.09 -6.61
CA ASP A 76 2.13 17.84 -7.41
C ASP A 76 2.28 19.35 -7.14
N ASP A 77 2.39 19.74 -5.86
CA ASP A 77 2.64 21.12 -5.44
C ASP A 77 3.95 21.66 -6.05
N LEU A 78 5.05 20.89 -5.97
CA LEU A 78 6.34 21.29 -6.51
C LEU A 78 6.33 21.41 -8.04
N GLN A 79 5.61 20.54 -8.75
CA GLN A 79 5.45 20.65 -10.21
C GLN A 79 4.64 21.87 -10.61
N LYS A 80 3.63 22.23 -9.81
CA LYS A 80 2.78 23.39 -10.07
C LYS A 80 3.57 24.70 -9.93
N GLU A 81 4.34 24.84 -8.85
CA GLU A 81 5.20 26.00 -8.60
C GLU A 81 6.25 26.18 -9.71
N LYS A 82 6.86 25.07 -10.17
CA LYS A 82 7.82 25.08 -11.29
C LYS A 82 7.21 25.53 -12.62
N ARG A 83 5.98 25.10 -12.92
CA ARG A 83 5.26 25.50 -14.15
C ARG A 83 4.90 26.99 -14.10
N GLU A 84 4.52 27.50 -12.94
CA GLU A 84 4.21 28.92 -12.74
C GLU A 84 5.46 29.83 -12.90
N GLU A 85 6.64 29.39 -12.43
CA GLU A 85 7.91 30.08 -12.70
C GLU A 85 8.29 30.07 -14.19
N GLU A 86 8.13 28.92 -14.88
CA GLU A 86 8.44 28.80 -16.32
C GLU A 86 7.52 29.65 -17.22
N ASP A 87 6.27 29.88 -16.80
CA ASP A 87 5.34 30.75 -17.52
C ASP A 87 5.67 32.23 -17.28
N GLN A 88 6.03 32.63 -16.05
CA GLN A 88 6.48 34.00 -15.76
C GLN A 88 7.78 34.39 -16.48
N ASP A 89 8.70 33.46 -16.70
CA ASP A 89 9.95 33.71 -17.44
C ASP A 89 9.70 33.85 -18.95
N ARG A 90 8.65 33.20 -19.49
CA ARG A 90 8.28 33.31 -20.91
C ARG A 90 7.57 34.61 -21.29
N ASP A 91 6.94 35.27 -20.34
CA ASP A 91 6.23 36.55 -20.55
C ASP A 91 7.13 37.80 -20.38
N LYS A 92 8.44 37.63 -20.12
CA LYS A 92 9.44 38.72 -20.02
C LYS A 92 10.32 38.85 -21.27
#